data_AF-A0A843JTW7-F1
#
_entry.id   AF-A0A843JTW7-F1
#
_cell.length_a   1.000
_cell.length_b   1.000
_cell.length_c   1.000
_cell.angle_alpha   90.00
_cell.angle_beta   90.00
_cell.angle_gamma   90.00
#
_symmetry.space_group_name_H-M   'P 1'
#
loop_
_entity.id
_entity.type
_entity.pdbx_description
1 polymer ?
#
loop_
_entity_poly.entity_id
_entity_poly.type
_entity_poly.pdbx_seq_one_letter_code
_entity_poly.pdbx_strand_id
1 'polypeptide(L)'
;MEEKIALAACSGMSPNGLVARVAVHDLAIDDVEILSICMGSTSANVTGFKRMLDKYPILAINGCEGNCVGKILEQKGIEIADELNVGDILAETEHKANDAARLDEEGEICVSIVKEVIENKIKEFELD
;
A
#
# COMPACT_ATOMS: atom_id res chain seq x y z
N MET A 1 -19.31 -3.30 13.45
CA MET A 1 -18.39 -2.16 13.43
C MET A 1 -17.90 -2.14 12.01
N GLU A 2 -18.05 -1.05 11.26
CA GLU A 2 -17.44 -0.95 9.92
C GLU A 2 -15.95 -1.26 10.08
N GLU A 3 -15.50 -2.36 9.49
CA GLU A 3 -14.16 -2.90 9.71
C GLU A 3 -13.18 -2.10 8.86
N LYS A 4 -12.55 -1.11 9.48
CA LYS A 4 -11.52 -0.32 8.80
C LYS A 4 -10.32 -1.20 8.46
N ILE A 5 -9.83 -1.07 7.24
CA ILE A 5 -8.57 -1.67 6.81
C ILE A 5 -7.45 -0.63 6.83
N ALA A 6 -6.23 -1.05 7.17
CA ALA A 6 -5.07 -0.19 7.10
C ALA A 6 -4.15 -0.59 5.94
N LEU A 7 -3.75 0.38 5.13
CA LEU A 7 -2.88 0.19 3.97
C LEU A 7 -1.50 0.76 4.26
N ALA A 8 -0.47 -0.08 4.19
CA ALA A 8 0.93 0.36 4.26
C ALA A 8 1.53 0.40 2.85
N ALA A 9 1.89 1.59 2.36
CA ALA A 9 2.42 1.75 1.01
C ALA A 9 3.93 1.91 0.97
N CYS A 10 4.53 1.55 -0.17
CA CYS A 10 5.90 1.92 -0.49
C CYS A 10 6.10 3.44 -0.41
N SER A 11 7.25 3.89 0.09
CA SER A 11 7.54 5.32 0.25
C SER A 11 7.81 6.09 -1.06
N GLY A 12 7.88 5.40 -2.21
CA GLY A 12 8.06 6.06 -3.51
C GLY A 12 9.48 6.13 -4.07
N MET A 13 10.42 5.29 -3.61
CA MET A 13 11.82 5.34 -4.07
C MET A 13 12.07 4.61 -5.42
N SER A 14 11.02 4.09 -6.05
CA SER A 14 11.01 3.50 -7.40
C SER A 14 9.77 3.98 -8.15
N PRO A 15 9.71 3.87 -9.49
CA PRO A 15 8.51 4.24 -10.26
C PRO A 15 7.24 3.53 -9.76
N ASN A 16 7.31 2.21 -9.63
CA ASN A 16 6.23 1.39 -9.06
C ASN A 16 5.94 1.75 -7.59
N GLY A 17 6.97 2.16 -6.83
CA GLY A 17 6.79 2.66 -5.47
C GLY A 17 6.03 3.98 -5.41
N LEU A 18 6.23 4.88 -6.40
CA LEU A 18 5.46 6.12 -6.49
C LEU A 18 4.00 5.81 -6.79
N VAL A 19 3.74 4.91 -7.74
CA VAL A 19 2.40 4.40 -8.06
C VAL A 19 1.72 3.83 -6.81
N ALA A 20 2.41 2.94 -6.07
CA ALA A 20 1.90 2.37 -4.82
C ALA A 20 1.50 3.46 -3.81
N ARG A 21 2.36 4.46 -3.62
CA ARG A 21 2.12 5.56 -2.68
C ARG A 21 0.90 6.38 -3.06
N VAL A 22 0.77 6.73 -4.34
CA VAL A 22 -0.34 7.56 -4.83
C VAL A 22 -1.65 6.78 -4.78
N ALA A 23 -1.67 5.54 -5.28
CA ALA A 23 -2.86 4.68 -5.25
C ALA A 23 -3.43 4.54 -3.83
N VAL A 24 -2.59 4.24 -2.84
CA VAL A 24 -3.03 4.12 -1.43
C VAL A 24 -3.48 5.47 -0.86
N HIS A 25 -2.81 6.57 -1.21
CA HIS A 25 -3.19 7.88 -0.70
C HIS A 25 -4.54 8.33 -1.25
N ASP A 26 -4.78 8.13 -2.55
CA ASP A 26 -6.05 8.44 -3.20
C ASP A 26 -7.18 7.62 -2.57
N LEU A 27 -7.00 6.30 -2.43
CA LEU A 27 -8.00 5.43 -1.79
C LEU A 27 -8.34 5.88 -0.36
N ALA A 28 -7.35 6.25 0.44
CA ALA A 28 -7.58 6.72 1.81
C ALA A 28 -8.18 8.13 1.89
N ILE A 29 -8.12 8.93 0.82
CA ILE A 29 -8.83 10.21 0.71
C ILE A 29 -10.28 9.97 0.31
N ASP A 30 -10.49 9.06 -0.64
CA ASP A 30 -11.80 8.76 -1.23
C ASP A 30 -12.69 7.97 -0.25
N ASP A 31 -12.09 7.16 0.64
CA ASP A 31 -12.79 6.28 1.58
C ASP A 31 -12.30 6.44 3.03
N VAL A 32 -13.24 6.78 3.93
CA VAL A 32 -12.98 6.98 5.38
C VAL A 32 -12.75 5.67 6.15
N GLU A 33 -13.04 4.52 5.54
CA GLU A 33 -12.81 3.19 6.09
C GLU A 33 -11.38 2.72 5.84
N ILE A 34 -10.67 3.36 4.91
CA ILE A 34 -9.27 3.07 4.58
C ILE A 34 -8.31 3.96 5.38
N LEU A 35 -7.41 3.36 6.15
CA LEU A 35 -6.37 4.06 6.92
C LEU A 35 -5.01 3.93 6.23
N SER A 36 -4.47 5.04 5.71
CA SER A 36 -3.09 5.05 5.18
C SER A 36 -2.05 5.09 6.30
N ILE A 37 -1.11 4.13 6.29
CA ILE A 37 -0.02 4.02 7.25
C ILE A 37 1.20 4.82 6.78
N CYS A 38 1.67 5.74 7.61
CA CYS A 38 2.95 6.41 7.40
C CYS A 38 4.13 5.47 7.72
N MET A 39 4.79 4.97 6.68
CA MET A 39 5.97 4.09 6.83
C MET A 39 7.17 4.79 7.46
N GLY A 40 7.31 6.12 7.30
CA GLY A 40 8.35 6.90 7.98
C GLY A 40 8.19 6.86 9.51
N SER A 41 6.97 7.09 10.01
CA SER A 41 6.65 7.01 11.43
C SER A 41 6.81 5.59 11.99
N THR A 42 6.40 4.59 11.20
CA THR A 42 6.59 3.17 11.54
C THR A 42 8.07 2.83 11.69
N SER A 43 8.89 3.27 10.73
CA SER A 43 10.33 3.03 10.73
C SER A 43 11.03 3.71 11.90
N ALA A 44 10.64 4.94 12.22
CA ALA A 44 11.15 5.74 13.34
C ALA A 44 10.69 5.23 14.72
N ASN A 45 9.86 4.18 14.77
CA ASN A 45 9.41 3.54 16.00
C ASN A 45 8.69 4.50 16.96
N VAL A 46 7.84 5.38 16.40
CA VAL A 46 7.08 6.35 17.19
C VAL A 46 6.22 5.62 18.23
N THR A 47 6.42 5.96 19.50
CA THR A 47 5.80 5.28 20.64
C THR A 47 4.27 5.27 20.52
N GLY A 48 3.66 4.08 20.70
CA GLY A 48 2.20 3.92 20.65
C GLY A 48 1.62 3.70 19.26
N PHE A 49 2.39 3.92 18.20
CA PHE A 49 1.93 3.74 16.82
C PHE A 49 1.56 2.27 16.52
N LYS A 50 2.40 1.33 16.97
CA LYS A 50 2.13 -0.12 16.86
C LYS A 50 0.77 -0.53 17.46
N ARG A 51 0.48 -0.10 18.69
CA ARG A 51 -0.79 -0.45 19.37
C ARG A 51 -2.04 0.05 18.65
N MET A 52 -1.89 1.08 17.82
CA MET A 52 -2.98 1.59 16.99
C MET A 52 -3.16 0.70 15.75
N LEU A 53 -2.04 0.30 15.12
CA LEU A 53 -2.04 -0.56 13.94
C LEU A 53 -2.54 -1.98 14.21
N ASP A 54 -2.22 -2.57 15.38
CA ASP A 54 -2.66 -3.92 15.77
C ASP A 54 -4.19 -4.08 15.86
N LYS A 55 -4.97 -3.02 15.64
CA LYS A 55 -6.44 -3.03 15.70
C LYS A 55 -7.13 -3.28 14.36
N TYR A 56 -6.38 -3.26 13.26
CA TYR A 56 -6.92 -3.32 11.91
C TYR A 56 -6.15 -4.37 11.11
N PRO A 57 -6.83 -5.09 10.19
CA PRO A 57 -6.11 -5.84 9.17
C PRO A 57 -5.23 -4.88 8.37
N ILE A 58 -3.99 -5.31 8.10
CA ILE A 58 -3.01 -4.51 7.36
C ILE A 58 -2.73 -5.18 6.03
N LEU A 59 -2.97 -4.47 4.95
CA LEU A 59 -2.53 -4.86 3.61
C LEU A 59 -1.26 -4.07 3.25
N ALA A 60 -0.16 -4.79 3.04
CA ALA A 60 1.11 -4.17 2.66
C ALA A 60 1.23 -4.06 1.13
N ILE A 61 1.50 -2.86 0.63
CA ILE A 61 1.65 -2.57 -0.80
C ILE A 61 3.12 -2.26 -1.11
N ASN A 62 3.82 -3.29 -1.58
CA ASN A 62 5.21 -3.21 -2.00
C ASN A 62 5.33 -2.58 -3.39
N GLY A 63 6.39 -1.80 -3.60
CA GLY A 63 6.66 -1.14 -4.89
C GLY A 63 7.66 -1.88 -5.77
N CYS A 64 8.36 -2.89 -5.25
CA CYS A 64 9.34 -3.68 -6.00
C CYS A 64 9.72 -4.93 -5.21
N GLU A 65 10.46 -5.84 -5.85
CA GLU A 65 11.04 -7.08 -5.29
C GLU A 65 11.81 -6.92 -3.96
N GLY A 66 12.17 -5.69 -3.59
CA GLY A 66 12.74 -5.42 -2.28
C GLY A 66 11.79 -5.75 -1.14
N ASN A 67 10.47 -5.70 -1.35
CA ASN A 67 9.41 -5.94 -0.37
C ASN A 67 9.65 -5.23 0.97
N CYS A 68 10.15 -3.99 0.90
CA CYS A 68 10.60 -3.25 2.07
C CYS A 68 9.45 -2.96 3.05
N VAL A 69 8.22 -2.79 2.56
CA VAL A 69 7.08 -2.46 3.42
C VAL A 69 6.78 -3.64 4.35
N GLY A 70 6.59 -4.83 3.77
CA GLY A 70 6.34 -6.05 4.54
C GLY A 70 7.46 -6.34 5.53
N LYS A 71 8.71 -6.30 5.06
CA LYS A 71 9.90 -6.53 5.92
C LYS A 71 10.00 -5.53 7.08
N ILE A 72 9.68 -4.25 6.86
CA ILE A 72 9.72 -3.25 7.94
C ILE A 72 8.63 -3.55 8.98
N LEU A 73 7.40 -3.83 8.55
CA LEU A 73 6.30 -4.14 9.46
C LEU A 73 6.60 -5.38 10.31
N GLU A 74 7.09 -6.46 9.66
CA GLU A 74 7.51 -7.69 10.33
C GLU A 74 8.64 -7.43 11.34
N GLN A 75 9.66 -6.64 10.98
CA GLN A 75 10.75 -6.26 11.90
C GLN A 75 10.27 -5.45 13.12
N LYS A 76 9.14 -4.74 13.01
CA LYS A 76 8.49 -4.06 14.14
C LYS A 76 7.51 -4.99 14.90
N GLY A 77 7.39 -6.24 14.46
CA GLY A 77 6.45 -7.23 14.99
C GLY A 77 5.00 -6.82 14.79
N ILE A 78 4.70 -6.11 13.71
CA ILE A 78 3.34 -5.78 13.28
C ILE A 78 2.91 -6.91 12.33
N GLU A 79 1.75 -7.50 12.61
CA GLU A 79 1.18 -8.55 11.78
C GLU A 79 0.55 -7.95 10.52
N ILE A 80 0.76 -8.61 9.40
CA ILE A 80 0.23 -8.21 8.09
C ILE A 80 -0.76 -9.28 7.68
N ALA A 81 -1.95 -8.86 7.24
CA ALA A 81 -2.99 -9.77 6.82
C ALA A 81 -2.70 -10.35 5.42
N ASP A 82 -2.22 -9.51 4.49
CA ASP A 82 -1.74 -9.93 3.18
C ASP A 82 -0.79 -8.87 2.57
N GLU A 83 -0.15 -9.18 1.45
CA GLU A 83 0.69 -8.26 0.71
C GLU A 83 0.48 -8.30 -0.81
N LEU A 84 0.65 -7.15 -1.45
CA LEU A 84 0.65 -6.97 -2.89
C LEU A 84 1.96 -6.34 -3.34
N ASN A 85 2.39 -6.63 -4.55
CA ASN A 85 3.56 -5.99 -5.17
C ASN A 85 3.15 -5.35 -6.50
N VAL A 86 3.33 -4.03 -6.61
CA VAL A 86 3.00 -3.27 -7.82
C VAL A 86 3.81 -3.74 -9.03
N GLY A 87 5.04 -4.23 -8.82
CA GLY A 87 5.83 -4.83 -9.89
C GLY A 87 5.15 -6.03 -10.53
N ASP A 88 4.64 -6.94 -9.70
CA ASP A 88 3.95 -8.14 -10.16
C ASP A 88 2.61 -7.81 -10.82
N ILE A 89 1.84 -6.88 -10.22
CA ILE A 89 0.55 -6.43 -10.77
C ILE A 89 0.74 -5.86 -12.18
N LEU A 90 1.69 -4.95 -12.37
CA LEU A 90 1.88 -4.30 -13.66
C LEU A 90 2.54 -5.21 -14.70
N ALA A 91 3.30 -6.23 -14.27
CA ALA A 91 3.90 -7.22 -15.18
C ALA A 91 2.86 -8.05 -15.95
N GLU A 92 1.65 -8.18 -15.42
CA GLU A 92 0.50 -8.82 -16.08
C GLU A 92 -0.26 -7.88 -17.04
N THR A 93 0.26 -6.67 -17.26
CA THR A 93 -0.34 -5.64 -18.12
C THR A 93 0.65 -5.14 -19.18
N GLU A 94 0.18 -4.33 -20.13
CA GLU A 94 1.06 -3.62 -21.07
C GLU A 94 1.62 -2.30 -20.50
N HIS A 95 1.19 -1.90 -19.29
CA HIS A 95 1.48 -0.62 -18.68
C HIS A 95 2.68 -0.69 -17.74
N LYS A 96 3.41 0.43 -17.64
CA LYS A 96 4.59 0.51 -16.77
C LYS A 96 4.81 1.91 -16.20
N ALA A 97 5.18 1.97 -14.93
CA ALA A 97 5.59 3.22 -14.30
C ALA A 97 7.00 3.60 -14.75
N ASN A 98 7.20 4.87 -15.14
CA ASN A 98 8.45 5.32 -15.75
C ASN A 98 9.30 6.24 -14.85
N ASP A 99 8.70 6.89 -13.85
CA ASP A 99 9.38 7.89 -13.02
C ASP A 99 9.02 7.73 -11.53
N ALA A 100 10.01 7.90 -10.65
CA ALA A 100 9.86 7.75 -9.20
C ALA A 100 9.56 9.06 -8.47
N ALA A 101 9.68 10.20 -9.15
CA ALA A 101 9.50 11.53 -8.60
C ALA A 101 8.14 12.15 -8.94
N ARG A 102 7.62 11.93 -10.15
CA ARG A 102 6.35 12.50 -10.64
C ARG A 102 5.59 11.51 -11.51
N LEU A 103 4.26 11.52 -11.40
CA LEU A 103 3.41 10.79 -12.33
C LEU A 103 3.33 11.52 -13.66
N ASP A 104 3.52 10.75 -14.74
CA ASP A 104 3.12 11.09 -16.10
C ASP A 104 1.77 10.43 -16.40
N GLU A 105 1.24 10.63 -17.61
CA GLU A 105 -0.05 10.06 -18.03
C GLU A 105 -0.07 8.52 -17.91
N GLU A 106 1.05 7.87 -18.22
CA GLU A 106 1.19 6.41 -18.08
C GLU A 106 1.20 5.98 -16.60
N GLY A 107 1.86 6.74 -15.74
CA GLY A 107 1.85 6.55 -14.29
C GLY A 107 0.45 6.65 -13.69
N GLU A 108 -0.38 7.59 -14.15
CA GLU A 108 -1.79 7.71 -13.72
C GLU A 108 -2.63 6.49 -14.14
N ILE A 109 -2.36 5.92 -15.32
CA ILE A 109 -2.97 4.66 -15.74
C ILE A 109 -2.56 3.52 -14.80
N CYS A 110 -1.26 3.43 -14.48
CA CYS A 110 -0.74 2.43 -13.54
C CYS A 110 -1.39 2.57 -12.15
N VAL A 111 -1.58 3.81 -11.66
CA VAL A 111 -2.29 4.09 -10.40
C VAL A 111 -3.69 3.53 -10.45
N SER A 112 -4.44 3.79 -11.54
CA SER A 112 -5.82 3.32 -11.68
C SER A 112 -5.92 1.78 -11.63
N ILE A 113 -5.01 1.09 -12.32
CA ILE A 113 -4.93 -0.39 -12.31
C ILE A 113 -4.64 -0.90 -10.89
N VAL A 114 -3.66 -0.31 -10.21
CA VAL A 114 -3.27 -0.72 -8.86
C VAL A 114 -4.40 -0.44 -7.85
N LYS A 115 -5.12 0.68 -7.97
CA LYS A 115 -6.30 0.98 -7.13
C LYS A 115 -7.35 -0.12 -7.26
N GLU A 116 -7.70 -0.51 -8.48
CA GLU A 116 -8.71 -1.56 -8.72
C GLU A 116 -8.30 -2.91 -8.08
N VAL A 117 -7.03 -3.30 -8.20
CA VAL A 117 -6.52 -4.52 -7.56
C VAL A 117 -6.59 -4.43 -6.04
N ILE A 118 -6.19 -3.28 -5.46
CA ILE A 118 -6.27 -3.05 -4.01
C ILE A 118 -7.72 -3.11 -3.53
N GLU A 119 -8.65 -2.43 -4.20
CA GLU A 119 -10.07 -2.43 -3.83
C GLU A 119 -10.69 -3.83 -3.90
N ASN A 120 -10.36 -4.60 -4.94
CA ASN A 120 -10.81 -5.98 -5.04
C ASN A 120 -10.24 -6.83 -3.90
N LYS A 121 -8.98 -6.62 -3.54
CA LYS A 121 -8.36 -7.29 -2.41
C LYS A 121 -8.99 -6.91 -1.07
N ILE A 122 -9.36 -5.64 -0.88
CA ILE A 122 -10.08 -5.16 0.32
C ILE A 122 -11.42 -5.89 0.47
N LYS A 123 -12.19 -6.02 -0.62
CA LYS A 123 -13.49 -6.74 -0.61
C LYS A 123 -13.36 -8.21 -0.21
N GLU A 124 -12.20 -8.85 -0.43
CA GLU A 124 -11.97 -10.21 0.07
C GLU A 124 -11.95 -10.26 1.60
N PHE A 125 -11.39 -9.23 2.27
CA PHE A 125 -11.38 -9.14 3.74
C PHE A 125 -12.76 -8.86 4.34
N GLU A 126 -13.66 -8.19 3.63
CA GLU A 126 -15.02 -7.91 4.10
C GLU A 126 -15.95 -9.14 4.06
N LEU A 127 -15.53 -10.21 3.38
CA LEU A 127 -16.30 -11.43 3.18
C LEU A 127 -15.89 -12.57 4.13
N ASP A 128 -14.81 -12.42 4.89
CA ASP A 128 -14.28 -13.37 5.89
C ASP A 128 -14.82 -13.10 7.31
#